data_AF-A0A7I9VN46-F1
#
_entry.id   AF-A0A7I9VN46-F1
#
_cell.length_a   1.000
_cell.length_b   1.000
_cell.length_c   1.000
_cell.angle_alpha   90.00
_cell.angle_beta   90.00
_cell.angle_gamma   90.00
#
_symmetry.space_group_name_H-M   'P 1'
#
loop_
_entity.id
_entity.type
_entity.pdbx_description
1 polymer ?
#
loop_
_entity_poly.entity_id
_entity_poly.type
_entity_poly.pdbx_seq_one_letter_code
_entity_poly.pdbx_strand_id
1 'polypeptide(L)'
;MHNVVDLALCAAARRALHRVLEDRGLGFFVKPGRGRAPHLDTRRIAWVVEAARRRARGRHRDPDAVARTRRVVRRELIRCMAARMVHAGL
;
A
#
# COMPACT_ATOMS: atom_id res chain seq x y z
N MET A 1 2.02 24.27 7.12
CA MET A 1 2.72 23.01 7.42
C MET A 1 3.02 22.31 6.10
N HIS A 2 4.28 22.25 5.69
CA HIS A 2 4.65 21.66 4.40
C HIS A 2 4.36 20.16 4.45
N ASN A 3 3.40 19.74 3.64
CA ASN A 3 2.90 18.38 3.51
C ASN A 3 3.90 17.54 2.71
N VAL A 4 5.17 17.56 3.12
CA VAL A 4 6.28 16.94 2.39
C VAL A 4 6.10 15.44 2.55
N VAL A 5 5.44 14.86 1.55
CA VAL A 5 5.43 13.43 1.33
C VAL A 5 6.82 13.10 0.80
N ASP A 6 7.48 12.17 1.47
CA ASP A 6 8.73 11.62 0.96
C ASP A 6 8.44 10.88 -0.35
N LEU A 7 8.73 11.57 -1.45
CA LEU A 7 8.48 11.09 -2.81
C LEU A 7 9.30 9.82 -3.10
N ALA A 8 10.50 9.71 -2.55
CA ALA A 8 11.36 8.55 -2.74
C ALA A 8 10.78 7.32 -2.03
N LEU A 9 10.37 7.47 -0.77
CA LEU A 9 9.71 6.41 0.00
C LEU A 9 8.39 6.00 -0.65
N CYS A 10 7.58 6.95 -1.09
CA CYS A 10 6.33 6.65 -1.79
C CYS A 10 6.59 5.90 -3.09
N ALA A 11 7.51 6.37 -3.94
CA ALA A 11 7.85 5.68 -5.18
C ALA A 11 8.40 4.26 -4.94
N ALA A 12 9.21 4.08 -3.89
CA ALA A 12 9.69 2.76 -3.48
C ALA A 12 8.56 1.85 -2.97
N ALA A 13 7.63 2.40 -2.18
CA ALA A 13 6.48 1.68 -1.65
C ALA A 13 5.50 1.26 -2.75
N ARG A 14 5.26 2.13 -3.75
CA ARG A 14 4.45 1.79 -4.93
C ARG A 14 5.07 0.65 -5.73
N ARG A 15 6.38 0.73 -6.01
CA ARG A 15 7.11 -0.36 -6.70
C ARG A 15 7.06 -1.67 -5.91
N ALA A 16 7.22 -1.62 -4.60
CA ALA A 16 7.09 -2.80 -3.74
C ALA A 16 5.67 -3.37 -3.75
N LEU A 17 4.65 -2.50 -3.71
CA LEU A 17 3.25 -2.88 -3.81
C LEU A 17 2.98 -3.62 -5.12
N HIS A 18 3.35 -3.04 -6.27
CA HIS A 18 3.11 -3.65 -7.58
C HIS A 18 3.76 -5.05 -7.70
N ARG A 19 5.00 -5.20 -7.24
CA ARG A 19 5.66 -6.52 -7.22
C ARG A 19 4.88 -7.57 -6.40
N VAL A 20 4.34 -7.17 -5.24
CA VAL A 20 3.54 -8.08 -4.41
C VAL A 20 2.19 -8.39 -5.07
N LEU A 21 1.60 -7.41 -5.76
CA LEU A 21 0.37 -7.62 -6.53
C LEU A 21 0.59 -8.57 -7.71
N GLU A 22 1.72 -8.48 -8.40
CA GLU A 22 2.11 -9.40 -9.48
C GLU A 22 2.36 -10.82 -8.96
N ASP A 23 3.08 -10.96 -7.83
CA ASP A 23 3.47 -12.25 -7.26
C ASP A 23 2.29 -12.97 -6.56
N ARG A 24 1.50 -12.24 -5.76
CA ARG A 24 0.47 -12.84 -4.86
C ARG A 24 -0.95 -12.39 -5.12
N GLY A 25 -1.15 -11.41 -6.00
CA GLY A 25 -2.47 -10.86 -6.30
C GLY A 25 -3.07 -10.00 -5.18
N LEU A 26 -4.25 -9.43 -5.48
CA LEU A 26 -5.00 -8.59 -4.53
C LEU A 26 -5.51 -9.36 -3.32
N GLY A 27 -5.77 -10.66 -3.43
CA GLY A 27 -6.22 -11.51 -2.32
C GLY A 27 -5.23 -11.52 -1.16
N PHE A 28 -3.94 -11.31 -1.44
CA PHE A 28 -2.93 -11.11 -0.41
C PHE A 28 -3.17 -9.85 0.42
N PHE A 29 -3.91 -8.84 0.00
CA PHE A 29 -4.17 -7.67 0.83
C PHE A 29 -5.55 -7.68 1.49
N VAL A 30 -6.37 -8.68 1.22
CA VAL A 30 -7.72 -8.78 1.77
C VAL A 30 -7.71 -9.67 3.00
N LYS A 31 -8.32 -9.20 4.09
CA LYS A 31 -8.57 -10.02 5.28
C LYS A 31 -9.69 -11.01 4.96
N PRO A 32 -9.52 -12.30 5.28
CA PRO A 32 -10.64 -13.22 5.31
C PRO A 32 -11.56 -12.79 6.47
N GLY A 33 -12.66 -12.13 6.13
CA GLY A 33 -13.64 -11.63 7.09
C GLY A 33 -15.04 -12.13 6.73
N ARG A 34 -15.86 -12.45 7.74
CA ARG A 34 -17.26 -12.91 7.60
C ARG A 34 -18.24 -11.79 7.17
N GLY A 35 -17.78 -10.73 6.51
CA GLY A 35 -18.58 -9.57 6.13
C GLY A 35 -18.68 -9.37 4.62
N ARG A 36 -19.76 -8.72 4.17
CA ARG A 36 -20.09 -8.51 2.74
C ARG A 36 -19.09 -7.61 1.98
N ALA A 37 -18.20 -6.90 2.69
CA ALA A 37 -17.24 -5.98 2.10
C ALA A 37 -15.77 -6.43 2.30
N PRO A 38 -14.93 -6.40 1.26
CA PRO A 38 -13.52 -6.74 1.38
C PRO A 38 -12.78 -5.71 2.26
N HIS A 39 -12.20 -6.18 3.35
CA HIS A 39 -11.39 -5.35 4.25
C HIS A 39 -9.90 -5.52 3.96
N LEU A 40 -9.19 -4.40 3.77
CA LEU A 40 -7.74 -4.42 3.60
C LEU A 40 -7.00 -4.74 4.90
N ASP A 41 -5.99 -5.60 4.81
CA ASP A 41 -5.10 -5.91 5.91
C ASP A 41 -4.04 -4.82 6.11
N THR A 42 -4.27 -3.97 7.11
CA THR A 42 -3.34 -2.92 7.53
C THR A 42 -1.95 -3.46 7.87
N ARG A 43 -1.82 -4.70 8.37
CA ARG A 43 -0.51 -5.29 8.70
C ARG A 43 0.30 -5.57 7.44
N ARG A 44 -0.34 -6.09 6.39
CA ARG A 44 0.30 -6.37 5.11
C ARG A 44 0.68 -5.08 4.37
N ILE A 45 -0.15 -4.04 4.48
CA ILE A 45 0.19 -2.69 3.97
C ILE A 45 1.42 -2.14 4.71
N ALA A 46 1.45 -2.23 6.05
CA ALA A 46 2.59 -1.77 6.83
C ALA A 46 3.88 -2.53 6.47
N TRP A 47 3.79 -3.85 6.26
CA TRP A 47 4.91 -4.67 5.83
C TRP A 47 5.51 -4.22 4.49
N VAL A 48 4.68 -3.89 3.49
CA VAL A 48 5.14 -3.36 2.19
C VAL A 48 5.89 -2.04 2.38
N VAL A 49 5.35 -1.14 3.19
CA VAL A 49 5.98 0.18 3.44
C VAL A 49 7.31 0.01 4.19
N GLU A 50 7.40 -0.88 5.18
CA GLU A 50 8.67 -1.18 5.86
C GLU A 50 9.68 -1.85 4.92
N ALA A 51 9.25 -2.73 4.02
CA ALA A 51 10.13 -3.32 3.01
C ALA A 51 10.70 -2.26 2.06
N ALA A 52 9.87 -1.29 1.64
CA ALA A 52 10.31 -0.15 0.84
C ALA A 52 11.27 0.76 1.60
N ARG A 53 10.96 1.06 2.88
CA ARG A 53 11.83 1.85 3.76
C ARG A 53 13.21 1.23 3.92
N ARG A 54 13.28 -0.08 4.16
CA ARG A 54 14.56 -0.82 4.27
C ARG A 54 15.39 -0.75 2.99
N ARG A 55 14.73 -0.77 1.82
CA ARG A 55 15.41 -0.65 0.52
C ARG A 55 15.84 0.78 0.20
N ALA A 56 15.13 1.78 0.71
CA ALA A 56 15.38 3.18 0.36
C ALA A 56 16.69 3.76 0.92
N ARG A 57 17.41 3.05 1.83
CA ARG A 57 18.77 3.33 2.35
C ARG A 57 19.18 4.80 2.59
N GLY A 58 18.22 5.72 2.72
CA GLY A 58 18.44 7.14 2.99
C GLY A 58 17.89 7.52 4.36
N ARG A 59 18.47 8.55 4.99
CA ARG A 59 18.02 9.13 6.26
C ARG A 59 16.61 9.73 6.13
N HIS A 60 15.58 8.88 6.13
CA HIS A 60 14.20 9.32 6.25
C HIS A 60 13.99 9.70 7.72
N ARG A 61 14.29 10.96 8.05
CA ARG A 61 14.21 11.52 9.41
C ARG A 61 12.80 11.93 9.81
N ASP A 62 11.85 11.91 8.88
CA ASP A 62 10.47 12.30 9.16
C ASP A 62 9.69 11.11 9.76
N PRO A 63 9.28 11.20 11.05
CA PRO A 63 8.54 10.14 11.73
C PRO A 63 7.16 9.88 11.10
N ASP A 64 6.57 10.88 10.43
CA ASP A 64 5.25 10.78 9.83
C ASP A 64 5.28 10.33 8.35
N ALA A 65 6.46 10.32 7.71
CA ALA A 65 6.60 9.90 6.32
C ALA A 65 6.09 8.46 6.11
N VAL A 66 6.29 7.56 7.07
CA VAL A 66 5.79 6.18 7.03
C VAL A 66 4.26 6.16 7.10
N ALA A 67 3.66 6.92 8.02
CA ALA A 67 2.21 6.98 8.17
C ALA A 67 1.54 7.57 6.92
N ARG A 68 2.10 8.63 6.34
CA ARG A 68 1.64 9.22 5.08
C ARG A 68 1.77 8.23 3.92
N THR A 69 2.91 7.54 3.82
CA THR A 69 3.13 6.52 2.77
C THR A 69 2.12 5.38 2.88
N ARG A 70 1.81 4.91 4.10
CA ARG A 70 0.75 3.89 4.31
C ARG A 70 -0.61 4.34 3.79
N ARG A 71 -0.98 5.62 3.97
CA ARG A 71 -2.24 6.17 3.43
C ARG A 71 -2.24 6.17 1.90
N VAL A 72 -1.12 6.52 1.27
CA VAL A 72 -0.97 6.50 -0.20
C VAL A 72 -1.11 5.06 -0.73
N VAL A 73 -0.35 4.11 -0.17
CA VAL A 73 -0.42 2.69 -0.57
C VAL A 73 -1.83 2.13 -0.38
N ARG A 74 -2.50 2.46 0.72
CA ARG A 74 -3.90 2.05 0.95
C ARG A 74 -4.85 2.59 -0.12
N ARG A 75 -4.74 3.87 -0.49
CA ARG A 75 -5.57 4.49 -1.53
C ARG A 75 -5.36 3.82 -2.89
N GLU A 76 -4.11 3.46 -3.21
CA GLU A 76 -3.79 2.75 -4.45
C GLU A 76 -4.37 1.34 -4.47
N LEU A 77 -4.27 0.60 -3.35
CA LEU A 77 -4.93 -0.71 -3.21
C LEU A 77 -6.45 -0.62 -3.39
N ILE A 78 -7.10 0.38 -2.78
CA ILE A 78 -8.55 0.62 -2.97
C ILE A 78 -8.87 0.87 -4.44
N ARG A 79 -8.07 1.70 -5.12
CA ARG A 79 -8.24 1.96 -6.56
C ARG A 79 -8.09 0.68 -7.39
N CYS A 80 -7.07 -0.14 -7.13
CA CYS A 80 -6.87 -1.40 -7.83
C CYS A 80 -8.02 -2.38 -7.60
N MET A 81 -8.52 -2.47 -6.36
CA MET A 81 -9.69 -3.30 -6.06
C MET A 81 -10.94 -2.79 -6.77
N ALA A 82 -11.24 -1.49 -6.71
CA ALA A 82 -12.39 -0.91 -7.37
C ALA A 82 -12.33 -1.12 -8.89
N ALA A 83 -11.18 -0.88 -9.52
CA ALA A 83 -10.99 -1.13 -10.95
C ALA A 83 -11.25 -2.60 -11.32
N ARG A 84 -10.81 -3.53 -10.47
CA ARG A 84 -11.01 -4.97 -10.70
C ARG A 84 -12.44 -5.42 -10.43
N MET A 85 -13.14 -4.81 -9.48
CA MET A 85 -14.57 -5.04 -9.24
C MET A 85 -15.41 -4.55 -10.44
N VAL A 86 -15.14 -3.34 -10.94
CA VAL A 86 -15.79 -2.79 -12.14
C VAL A 86 -15.54 -3.71 -13.34
N HIS A 87 -14.30 -4.17 -13.55
CA HIS A 87 -14.00 -5.10 -14.64
C HIS A 87 -14.69 -6.47 -14.48
N ALA A 88 -14.94 -6.91 -13.25
CA ALA A 88 -15.66 -8.15 -12.96
C ALA A 88 -17.19 -8.00 -13.06
N GLY A 89 -17.72 -6.81 -13.34
CA GLY A 89 -19.16 -6.55 -13.47
C GLY A 89 -19.92 -6.49 -12.13
N LEU A 90 -19.20 -6.21 -11.02
CA LEU A 90 -19.77 -5.98 -9.69
C LEU A 90 -20.12 -4.51 -9.45
#